data_AF-A0A7V6Q2J7-F1
#
_entry.id   AF-A0A7V6Q2J7-F1
#
_cell.length_a   1.000
_cell.length_b   1.000
_cell.length_c   1.000
_cell.angle_alpha   90.00
_cell.angle_beta   90.00
_cell.angle_gamma   90.00
#
_symmetry.space_group_name_H-M   'P 1'
#
loop_
_entity.id
_entity.type
_entity.pdbx_description
1 polymer ?
#
loop_
_entity_poly.entity_id
_entity_poly.type
_entity_poly.pdbx_seq_one_letter_code
_entity_poly.pdbx_strand_id
1 'polypeptide(L)'
;MKKDFNYLLNRISLLEPIHENEDCSECAERAKQFLGMGRIITFVAYKDGEYNISEFIAPGSLQNQKWLYHTVLLVSLNNKKYIVDITSDFKVIKYEDYIKTLKDINKLNFRQYTGAIWNKVIYTLRWNTLPGGKDI
;
A
#
# COMPACT_ATOMS: atom_id res chain seq x y z
N MET A 1 -20.80 -17.18 -0.45
CA MET A 1 -20.39 -15.95 -1.18
C MET A 1 -18.93 -16.09 -1.56
N LYS A 2 -18.54 -15.92 -2.83
CA LYS A 2 -17.12 -15.95 -3.22
C LYS A 2 -16.45 -14.70 -2.65
N LYS A 3 -15.32 -14.86 -1.97
CA LYS A 3 -14.52 -13.73 -1.49
C LYS A 3 -13.76 -13.17 -2.70
N ASP A 4 -14.24 -12.07 -3.26
CA ASP A 4 -13.66 -11.38 -4.41
C ASP A 4 -13.53 -9.87 -4.15
N PHE A 5 -13.32 -9.08 -5.20
CA PHE A 5 -13.21 -7.62 -5.10
C PHE A 5 -14.47 -6.98 -4.50
N ASN A 6 -15.66 -7.42 -4.91
CA ASN A 6 -16.93 -6.87 -4.41
C ASN A 6 -17.16 -7.25 -2.95
N TYR A 7 -16.72 -8.45 -2.54
CA TYR A 7 -16.69 -8.82 -1.13
C TYR A 7 -15.86 -7.84 -0.28
N LEU A 8 -14.66 -7.46 -0.74
CA LEU A 8 -13.81 -6.50 -0.01
C LEU A 8 -14.43 -5.11 0.04
N LEU A 9 -14.93 -4.61 -1.09
CA LEU A 9 -15.61 -3.31 -1.16
C LEU A 9 -16.80 -3.25 -0.20
N ASN A 10 -17.69 -4.25 -0.23
CA ASN A 10 -18.87 -4.30 0.61
C ASN A 10 -18.54 -4.44 2.10
N ARG A 11 -17.40 -5.06 2.43
CA ARG A 11 -16.95 -5.15 3.84
C ARG A 11 -16.35 -3.83 4.30
N ILE A 12 -15.44 -3.26 3.52
CA ILE A 12 -14.74 -2.02 3.90
C ILE A 12 -15.65 -0.80 3.89
N SER A 13 -16.75 -0.81 3.13
CA SER A 13 -17.77 0.24 3.21
C SER A 13 -18.47 0.32 4.58
N LEU A 14 -18.44 -0.75 5.38
CA LEU A 14 -18.98 -0.79 6.73
C LEU A 14 -18.01 -0.27 7.79
N LEU A 15 -16.74 -0.03 7.42
CA LEU A 15 -15.75 0.51 8.33
C LEU A 15 -15.96 2.02 8.49
N GLU A 16 -15.96 2.50 9.73
CA GLU A 16 -16.05 3.93 10.04
C GLU A 16 -14.94 4.71 9.33
N PRO A 17 -15.20 5.99 8.98
CA PRO A 17 -14.19 6.90 8.42
C PRO A 17 -12.91 6.98 9.27
N ILE A 18 -11.87 7.59 8.72
CA ILE A 18 -10.65 7.93 9.46
C ILE A 18 -10.97 8.92 10.59
N HIS A 19 -10.44 8.69 11.80
CA HIS A 19 -10.50 9.65 12.90
C HIS A 19 -9.39 10.71 12.73
N GLU A 20 -9.59 11.94 13.20
CA GLU A 20 -8.63 13.05 13.06
C GLU A 20 -7.25 12.79 13.72
N ASN A 21 -7.19 11.84 14.64
CA ASN A 21 -5.98 11.45 15.38
C ASN A 21 -5.38 10.14 14.89
N GLU A 22 -6.01 9.47 13.91
CA GLU A 22 -5.49 8.22 13.36
C GLU A 22 -4.44 8.51 12.29
N ASP A 23 -3.31 7.79 12.35
CA ASP A 23 -2.36 7.76 11.25
C ASP A 23 -2.66 6.62 10.26
N CYS A 24 -1.95 6.62 9.11
CA CYS A 24 -2.13 5.57 8.10
C CYS A 24 -1.83 4.15 8.62
N SER A 25 -0.98 4.01 9.65
CA SER A 25 -0.63 2.72 10.25
C SER A 25 -1.70 2.17 11.16
N GLU A 26 -2.32 3.01 11.97
CA GLU A 26 -3.48 2.68 12.80
C GLU A 26 -4.67 2.32 11.92
N CYS A 27 -4.89 3.08 10.84
CA CYS A 27 -5.91 2.78 9.84
C CYS A 27 -5.73 1.38 9.21
N ALA A 28 -4.50 1.02 8.85
CA ALA A 28 -4.20 -0.27 8.26
C ALA A 28 -4.37 -1.43 9.25
N GLU A 29 -4.00 -1.25 10.53
CA GLU A 29 -4.26 -2.23 11.59
C GLU A 29 -5.76 -2.39 11.86
N ARG A 30 -6.53 -1.30 11.93
CA ARG A 30 -7.98 -1.35 12.09
C ARG A 30 -8.66 -2.10 10.94
N ALA A 31 -8.29 -1.80 9.69
CA ALA A 31 -8.79 -2.54 8.53
C ALA A 31 -8.44 -4.04 8.60
N LYS A 32 -7.22 -4.38 9.03
CA LYS A 32 -6.76 -5.76 9.18
C LYS A 32 -7.55 -6.51 10.26
N GLN A 33 -7.75 -5.89 11.43
CA GLN A 33 -8.55 -6.45 12.52
C GLN A 33 -9.99 -6.68 12.08
N PHE A 34 -10.60 -5.71 11.39
CA PHE A 34 -11.98 -5.80 10.92
C PHE A 34 -12.19 -6.88 9.84
N LEU A 35 -11.26 -7.01 8.89
CA LEU A 35 -11.33 -8.03 7.85
C LEU A 35 -10.89 -9.41 8.35
N GLY A 36 -10.09 -9.47 9.42
CA GLY A 36 -9.49 -10.70 9.94
C GLY A 36 -8.51 -11.35 8.95
N MET A 37 -7.96 -10.58 8.01
CA MET A 37 -7.06 -11.09 6.97
C MET A 37 -6.19 -9.99 6.36
N GLY A 38 -5.17 -10.41 5.61
CA GLY A 38 -4.24 -9.54 4.91
C GLY A 38 -2.93 -9.30 5.67
N ARG A 39 -2.01 -8.59 5.02
CA ARG A 39 -0.71 -8.21 5.57
C ARG A 39 -0.50 -6.72 5.44
N ILE A 40 0.04 -6.08 6.47
CA ILE A 40 0.36 -4.66 6.41
C ILE A 40 1.66 -4.47 5.65
N ILE A 41 1.65 -3.49 4.76
CA ILE A 41 2.81 -3.07 3.99
C ILE A 41 2.99 -1.57 4.09
N THR A 42 4.23 -1.11 4.02
CA THR A 42 4.59 0.31 4.04
C THR A 42 5.37 0.66 2.79
N PHE A 43 4.96 1.73 2.12
CA PHE A 43 5.66 2.31 0.98
C PHE A 43 6.50 3.50 1.42
N VAL A 44 7.73 3.57 0.89
CA VAL A 44 8.65 4.69 1.07
C VAL A 44 9.24 5.06 -0.28
N ALA A 45 9.24 6.35 -0.61
CA ALA A 45 9.79 6.85 -1.86
C ALA A 45 11.20 7.40 -1.68
N TYR A 46 12.03 7.24 -2.72
CA TYR A 46 13.40 7.73 -2.79
C TYR A 46 13.60 8.45 -4.12
N LYS A 47 14.40 9.53 -4.11
CA LYS A 47 14.91 10.16 -5.33
C LYS A 47 16.01 9.30 -5.96
N ASP A 48 16.09 9.31 -7.28
CA ASP A 48 17.16 8.60 -8.01
C ASP A 48 18.54 9.03 -7.52
N GLY A 49 19.39 8.04 -7.23
CA GLY A 49 20.78 8.27 -6.80
C GLY A 49 20.97 8.68 -5.34
N GLU A 50 19.90 8.88 -4.56
CA GLU A 50 19.99 9.32 -3.16
C GLU A 50 19.34 8.31 -2.20
N TYR A 51 19.93 8.14 -1.02
CA TYR A 51 19.30 7.43 0.12
C TYR A 51 18.29 8.32 0.86
N ASN A 52 17.96 9.50 0.31
CA ASN A 52 17.06 10.47 0.92
C ASN A 52 15.59 10.08 0.66
N ILE A 53 14.85 9.89 1.75
CA ILE A 53 13.40 9.69 1.71
C ILE A 53 12.76 10.93 1.09
N SER A 54 11.80 10.73 0.20
CA SER A 54 11.08 11.79 -0.49
C SER A 54 9.59 11.69 -0.21
N GLU A 55 8.95 12.86 -0.14
CA GLU A 55 7.51 12.95 -0.06
C GLU A 55 6.85 12.44 -1.36
N PHE A 56 5.71 11.78 -1.22
CA PHE A 56 4.92 11.29 -2.35
C PHE A 56 3.42 11.37 -2.07
N ILE A 57 2.61 11.35 -3.11
CA ILE A 57 1.14 11.31 -3.03
C ILE A 57 0.69 9.87 -3.25
N ALA A 58 -0.09 9.32 -2.32
CA ALA A 58 -0.66 7.99 -2.45
C ALA A 58 -1.86 8.00 -3.43
N PRO A 59 -2.12 6.90 -4.17
CA PRO A 59 -3.31 6.77 -5.02
C PRO A 59 -4.60 7.06 -4.25
N GLY A 60 -5.39 8.01 -4.76
CA GLY A 60 -6.65 8.42 -4.13
C GLY A 60 -6.50 9.11 -2.77
N SER A 61 -5.32 9.64 -2.46
CA SER A 61 -5.10 10.42 -1.23
C SER A 61 -6.01 11.64 -1.23
N LEU A 62 -6.69 11.87 -0.11
CA LEU A 62 -7.52 13.06 0.09
C LEU A 62 -6.68 14.33 -0.12
N GLN A 63 -7.17 15.25 -0.95
CA GLN A 63 -6.60 16.58 -1.18
C GLN A 63 -5.10 16.61 -1.59
N ASN A 64 -4.60 15.56 -2.27
CA ASN A 64 -3.18 15.44 -2.63
C ASN A 64 -2.23 15.51 -1.42
N GLN A 65 -2.67 15.00 -0.27
CA GLN A 65 -1.81 14.86 0.91
C GLN A 65 -0.51 14.11 0.55
N LYS A 66 0.60 14.66 1.06
CA LYS A 66 1.93 14.11 0.86
C LYS A 66 2.36 13.28 2.05
N TRP A 67 3.10 12.21 1.78
CA TRP A 67 3.53 11.21 2.73
C TRP A 67 5.03 10.97 2.61
N LEU A 68 5.73 10.86 3.74
CA LEU A 68 7.12 10.35 3.76
C LEU A 68 7.14 8.81 3.73
N TYR A 69 6.12 8.21 4.35
CA TYR A 69 5.79 6.81 4.26
C TYR A 69 4.27 6.68 4.25
N HIS A 70 3.76 5.62 3.61
CA HIS A 70 2.32 5.32 3.64
C HIS A 70 2.12 3.84 3.86
N THR A 71 1.38 3.46 4.90
CA THR A 71 1.10 2.04 5.15
C THR A 71 -0.36 1.70 4.87
N VAL A 72 -0.54 0.52 4.30
CA VAL A 72 -1.82 0.03 3.79
C VAL A 72 -1.92 -1.46 4.03
N LEU A 73 -3.14 -1.99 3.91
CA LEU A 73 -3.39 -3.42 4.04
C LEU A 73 -3.38 -4.09 2.66
N LEU A 74 -2.54 -5.11 2.49
CA LEU A 74 -2.51 -5.95 1.31
C LEU A 74 -3.26 -7.26 1.55
N VAL A 75 -4.36 -7.46 0.83
CA VAL A 75 -5.20 -8.66 0.90
C VAL A 75 -5.03 -9.51 -0.36
N SER A 76 -4.95 -10.83 -0.21
CA SER A 76 -4.91 -11.78 -1.34
C SER A 76 -6.19 -12.62 -1.36
N LEU A 77 -6.95 -12.57 -2.45
CA LEU A 77 -8.17 -13.35 -2.67
C LEU A 77 -8.14 -13.96 -4.07
N ASN A 78 -8.38 -15.26 -4.20
CA ASN A 78 -8.42 -15.97 -5.49
C ASN A 78 -7.21 -15.66 -6.38
N ASN A 79 -6.00 -15.73 -5.82
CA ASN A 79 -4.73 -15.41 -6.50
C ASN A 79 -4.57 -13.96 -7.00
N LYS A 80 -5.48 -13.06 -6.62
CA LYS A 80 -5.40 -11.63 -6.90
C LYS A 80 -5.05 -10.86 -5.63
N LYS A 81 -4.31 -9.77 -5.80
CA LYS A 81 -3.83 -8.90 -4.72
C LYS A 81 -4.55 -7.56 -4.76
N TYR A 82 -5.00 -7.10 -3.60
CA TYR A 82 -5.75 -5.88 -3.42
C TYR A 82 -5.11 -5.05 -2.31
N ILE A 83 -4.97 -3.76 -2.55
CA ILE A 83 -4.67 -2.77 -1.52
C ILE A 83 -6.01 -2.31 -0.94
N VAL A 84 -6.08 -2.32 0.38
CA VAL A 84 -7.13 -1.72 1.17
C VAL A 84 -6.51 -0.53 1.89
N ASP A 85 -7.00 0.66 1.56
CA ASP A 85 -6.51 1.93 2.06
C ASP A 85 -7.70 2.81 2.45
N ILE A 86 -8.05 2.80 3.74
CA ILE A 86 -9.21 3.53 4.25
C ILE A 86 -8.97 5.03 4.41
N THR A 87 -7.73 5.48 4.19
CA THR A 87 -7.36 6.90 4.13
C THR A 87 -7.63 7.51 2.75
N SER A 88 -7.96 6.67 1.77
CA SER A 88 -8.20 7.03 0.38
C SER A 88 -9.70 7.09 0.04
N ASP A 89 -10.06 7.95 -0.92
CA ASP A 89 -11.36 7.91 -1.59
C ASP A 89 -11.62 6.56 -2.29
N PHE A 90 -10.55 5.91 -2.77
CA PHE A 90 -10.60 4.59 -3.40
C PHE A 90 -10.19 3.52 -2.39
N LYS A 91 -11.09 3.21 -1.44
CA LYS A 91 -10.79 2.32 -0.31
C LYS A 91 -10.24 0.94 -0.65
N VAL A 92 -10.57 0.41 -1.84
CA VAL A 92 -10.06 -0.88 -2.33
C VAL A 92 -9.65 -0.75 -3.78
N ILE A 93 -8.42 -1.16 -4.09
CA ILE A 93 -7.83 -1.06 -5.42
C ILE A 93 -6.97 -2.29 -5.68
N LYS A 94 -6.85 -2.73 -6.94
CA LYS A 94 -5.94 -3.83 -7.26
C LYS A 94 -4.50 -3.37 -7.03
N TYR A 95 -3.67 -4.30 -6.55
CA TYR A 95 -2.27 -4.02 -6.27
C TYR A 95 -1.51 -3.48 -7.50
N GLU A 96 -1.73 -4.07 -8.67
CA GLU A 96 -1.10 -3.63 -9.92
C GLU A 96 -1.47 -2.18 -10.30
N ASP A 97 -2.75 -1.83 -10.18
CA ASP A 97 -3.27 -0.49 -10.48
C ASP A 97 -2.75 0.53 -9.46
N TYR A 98 -2.65 0.14 -8.18
CA TYR A 98 -2.09 0.97 -7.13
C TYR A 98 -0.62 1.33 -7.41
N ILE A 99 0.21 0.31 -7.69
CA ILE A 99 1.63 0.52 -7.96
C ILE A 99 1.84 1.35 -9.24
N LYS A 100 1.06 1.10 -10.29
CA LYS A 100 1.10 1.89 -11.51
C LYS A 100 0.78 3.36 -11.23
N THR A 101 -0.35 3.62 -10.58
CA THR A 101 -0.79 4.99 -10.22
C THR A 101 0.23 5.69 -9.33
N LEU A 102 0.76 4.99 -8.33
CA LEU A 102 1.78 5.53 -7.42
C LEU A 102 3.03 5.99 -8.18
N LYS A 103 3.49 5.22 -9.18
CA LYS A 103 4.63 5.59 -10.02
C LYS A 103 4.29 6.72 -10.99
N ASP A 104 3.12 6.68 -11.62
CA ASP A 104 2.70 7.66 -12.62
C ASP A 104 2.55 9.06 -12.02
N ILE A 105 1.99 9.17 -10.80
CA ILE A 105 1.82 10.44 -10.10
C ILE A 105 3.16 11.04 -9.67
N ASN A 106 4.06 10.22 -9.11
CA ASN A 106 5.22 10.73 -8.38
C ASN A 106 6.51 10.73 -9.20
N LYS A 107 6.65 9.82 -10.17
CA LYS A 107 7.90 9.59 -10.93
C LYS A 107 9.11 9.35 -10.02
N LEU A 108 8.90 8.57 -8.94
CA LEU A 108 9.92 8.22 -7.94
C LEU A 108 10.16 6.70 -7.89
N ASN A 109 11.26 6.31 -7.25
CA ASN A 109 11.48 4.92 -6.87
C ASN A 109 10.81 4.62 -5.53
N PHE A 110 10.16 3.47 -5.46
CA PHE A 110 9.46 3.04 -4.25
C PHE A 110 10.05 1.75 -3.72
N ARG A 111 10.19 1.69 -2.39
CA ARG A 111 10.43 0.44 -1.66
C ARG A 111 9.18 0.09 -0.87
N GLN A 112 8.89 -1.21 -0.81
CA GLN A 112 7.81 -1.78 -0.03
C GLN A 112 8.40 -2.61 1.10
N TYR A 113 7.94 -2.36 2.32
CA TYR A 113 8.31 -3.10 3.52
C TYR A 113 7.10 -3.88 4.04
N THR A 114 7.33 -5.06 4.65
CA THR A 114 6.29 -5.87 5.29
C THR A 114 6.60 -6.06 6.76
N GLY A 115 5.62 -5.81 7.64
CA GLY A 115 5.75 -6.00 9.09
C GLY A 115 5.74 -4.68 9.88
N ALA A 116 5.12 -4.71 11.06
CA ALA A 116 4.88 -3.55 11.92
C ALA A 116 6.09 -3.14 12.79
N ILE A 117 7.31 -3.52 12.43
CA ILE A 117 8.46 -3.33 13.30
C ILE A 117 9.62 -2.77 12.49
N TRP A 118 9.90 -1.49 12.71
CA TRP A 118 11.08 -0.76 12.22
C TRP A 118 12.42 -1.46 12.54
N ASN A 119 12.42 -2.45 13.44
CA ASN A 119 13.57 -3.27 13.85
C ASN A 119 13.72 -4.61 13.11
N LYS A 120 12.87 -4.94 12.13
CA LYS A 120 13.06 -6.17 11.34
C LYS A 120 12.67 -5.94 9.88
N VAL A 121 13.68 -5.60 9.06
CA VAL A 121 13.58 -5.60 7.60
C VAL A 121 13.33 -7.04 7.14
N ILE A 122 12.06 -7.42 7.00
CA ILE A 122 11.66 -8.69 6.41
C ILE A 122 11.49 -8.42 4.89
N TYR A 123 12.59 -8.61 4.17
CA TYR A 123 12.81 -8.53 2.71
C TYR A 123 12.82 -7.13 2.08
N THR A 124 13.97 -6.78 1.50
CA THR A 124 14.08 -5.77 0.45
C THR A 124 13.79 -6.44 -0.89
N LEU A 125 12.62 -6.21 -1.49
CA LEU A 125 12.42 -6.52 -2.91
C LEU A 125 13.16 -5.46 -3.71
N ARG A 126 14.42 -5.73 -4.08
CA ARG A 126 15.09 -4.98 -5.15
C ARG A 126 14.43 -5.36 -6.46
N TRP A 127 13.65 -4.45 -7.02
CA TRP A 127 13.28 -4.53 -8.43
C TRP A 127 14.50 -4.08 -9.23
N ASN A 128 15.37 -5.04 -9.56
CA ASN A 128 16.39 -4.79 -10.57
C ASN A 128 15.66 -4.64 -11.91
N THR A 129 15.60 -3.44 -12.46
CA THR A 129 15.59 -3.27 -13.91
C THR A 129 16.90 -3.86 -14.42
N LEU A 130 16.85 -5.06 -14.98
CA LEU A 130 17.97 -5.58 -15.77
C LEU A 130 17.79 -5.12 -17.22
N PRO A 131 18.74 -4.38 -17.80
CA PRO A 131 19.10 -4.61 -19.19
C PRO A 131 19.98 -5.86 -19.21
N GLY A 132 19.35 -7.02 -19.48
CA GLY A 132 20.03 -8.28 -19.77
C GLY A 132 20.38 -9.15 -18.55
N GLY A 133 19.74 -10.30 -18.43
CA GLY A 133 20.13 -11.37 -17.50
C GLY A 133 19.05 -12.44 -17.38
N LYS A 134 19.40 -13.66 -17.79
CA LYS A 134 18.52 -14.82 -18.02
C LYS A 134 17.79 -15.31 -16.77
N ASP A 135 16.61 -15.86 -17.02
CA ASP A 135 15.80 -16.67 -16.09
C ASP A 135 16.59 -17.84 -15.51
N ILE A 136 16.36 -18.11 -14.22
CA ILE A 136 16.43 -19.45 -13.61
C ILE A 136 15.22 -19.60 -12.68
#